data_AF-A0A918FPJ4-F1
#
_entry.id   AF-A0A918FPJ4-F1
#
_cell.length_a   1.000
_cell.length_b   1.000
_cell.length_c   1.000
_cell.angle_alpha   90.00
_cell.angle_beta   90.00
_cell.angle_gamma   90.00
#
_symmetry.space_group_name_H-M   'P 1'
#
loop_
_entity.id
_entity.type
_entity.pdbx_description
1 polymer ?
#
loop_
_entity_poly.entity_id
_entity_poly.type
_entity_poly.pdbx_seq_one_letter_code
_entity_poly.pdbx_strand_id
1 'polypeptide(L)'
;MASTAGAPASGASATPAAPVTTTIASAPAAPASTTTPAPSPTAAGSVVDQLLADNEPVTFTGVARAANVSHWLVYADGVREHIEAARRRQERGATNDARTGAREPAGWKVEKQLLQEDNRRLWQEVERLKDAVRRSLGQQLDQIGAADLGTRVDELTAENQRLQEERDKALAHVQTLTEQLSEVQDDLGSARLSLRQMIRTENQAPSPGGRQSP
;
A
#
# COMPACT_ATOMS: atom_id res chain seq x y z
N MET A 1 -19.61 -34.05 17.20
CA MET A 1 -18.49 -34.80 17.80
C MET A 1 -17.22 -34.25 17.17
N ALA A 2 -16.57 -33.33 17.91
CA ALA A 2 -15.24 -33.50 18.49
C ALA A 2 -14.16 -33.06 17.47
N SER A 3 -13.59 -31.87 17.65
CA SER A 3 -12.40 -31.61 18.50
C SER A 3 -11.12 -32.14 17.84
N THR A 4 -9.98 -31.45 17.75
CA THR A 4 -9.48 -30.20 18.34
C THR A 4 -8.05 -29.99 17.82
N ALA A 5 -7.62 -28.72 17.78
CA ALA A 5 -6.25 -28.23 18.01
C ALA A 5 -5.16 -28.53 16.95
N GLY A 6 -4.26 -27.60 16.62
CA GLY A 6 -3.92 -26.35 17.29
C GLY A 6 -3.25 -25.33 16.37
N ALA A 7 -3.50 -24.07 16.69
CA ALA A 7 -2.78 -22.88 16.26
C ALA A 7 -1.74 -22.51 17.35
N PRO A 8 -1.13 -21.31 17.34
CA PRO A 8 -0.10 -20.82 16.41
C PRO A 8 1.10 -20.23 17.19
N ALA A 9 2.26 -20.03 16.55
CA ALA A 9 3.19 -18.97 16.98
C ALA A 9 4.28 -18.68 15.95
N SER A 10 4.58 -17.38 15.87
CA SER A 10 5.86 -16.78 15.43
C SER A 10 6.07 -16.75 13.91
N GLY A 11 6.10 -15.61 13.22
CA GLY A 11 6.63 -14.31 13.64
C GLY A 11 7.84 -13.99 12.76
N ALA A 12 7.89 -12.75 12.27
CA ALA A 12 9.00 -12.09 11.58
C ALA A 12 9.12 -12.26 10.05
N SER A 13 8.60 -11.23 9.41
CA SER A 13 9.01 -10.59 8.16
C SER A 13 10.52 -10.53 7.84
N ALA A 14 10.77 -10.40 6.53
CA ALA A 14 11.89 -9.73 5.84
C ALA A 14 12.92 -10.63 5.11
N THR A 15 12.68 -10.79 3.81
CA THR A 15 13.68 -10.80 2.71
C THR A 15 14.61 -9.57 2.79
N PRO A 16 15.78 -9.48 2.10
CA PRO A 16 16.18 -10.25 0.91
C PRO A 16 17.67 -10.69 0.77
N ALA A 17 17.90 -11.50 -0.28
CA ALA A 17 19.11 -11.61 -1.12
C ALA A 17 20.41 -12.30 -0.60
N ALA A 18 20.58 -13.56 -1.03
CA ALA A 18 21.72 -14.22 -1.73
C ALA A 18 23.19 -13.72 -1.55
N PRO A 19 24.22 -14.49 -2.02
CA PRO A 19 24.48 -15.95 -2.01
C PRO A 19 25.95 -16.31 -1.68
N VAL A 20 26.28 -17.47 -1.08
CA VAL A 20 27.58 -18.15 -1.35
C VAL A 20 27.65 -19.54 -0.72
N THR A 21 27.97 -20.58 -1.51
CA THR A 21 28.73 -21.72 -0.99
C THR A 21 29.60 -22.35 -2.08
N THR A 22 30.91 -22.14 -1.91
CA THR A 22 32.03 -23.08 -2.04
C THR A 22 32.10 -24.01 -3.25
N THR A 23 33.13 -23.79 -4.09
CA THR A 23 34.14 -24.80 -4.47
C THR A 23 35.28 -24.06 -5.18
N ILE A 24 36.38 -23.83 -4.46
CA ILE A 24 37.61 -23.25 -5.01
C ILE A 24 38.51 -24.42 -5.45
N ALA A 25 38.84 -24.40 -6.74
CA ALA A 25 39.75 -25.31 -7.39
C ALA A 25 41.20 -25.11 -6.91
N SER A 26 41.93 -26.22 -6.83
CA SER A 26 43.39 -26.29 -6.89
C SER A 26 43.94 -25.55 -8.12
N ALA A 27 44.95 -24.70 -7.92
CA ALA A 27 46.25 -24.59 -8.65
C ALA A 27 47.02 -23.33 -8.12
N PRO A 28 48.29 -23.07 -8.47
CA PRO A 28 49.39 -23.11 -7.52
C PRO A 28 50.12 -21.77 -7.28
N ALA A 29 50.95 -21.77 -6.24
CA ALA A 29 52.22 -21.05 -6.11
C ALA A 29 52.28 -19.55 -6.48
N ALA A 30 52.22 -18.72 -5.45
CA ALA A 30 52.86 -17.40 -5.46
C ALA A 30 54.40 -17.54 -5.52
N PRO A 31 55.09 -16.62 -6.21
CA PRO A 31 56.37 -16.14 -5.75
C PRO A 31 56.26 -14.71 -5.20
N ALA A 32 56.96 -14.55 -4.08
CA ALA A 32 57.35 -13.36 -3.34
C ALA A 32 57.51 -12.04 -4.13
N SER A 33 57.03 -10.97 -3.47
CA SER A 33 57.68 -9.65 -3.25
C SER A 33 58.23 -8.85 -4.43
N THR A 34 57.67 -7.65 -4.67
CA THR A 34 58.49 -6.43 -4.94
C THR A 34 57.68 -5.15 -4.79
N THR A 35 58.15 -4.29 -3.87
CA THR A 35 58.46 -2.87 -4.11
C THR A 35 57.41 -1.98 -4.80
N THR A 36 56.88 -1.02 -4.04
CA THR A 36 56.25 0.21 -4.56
C THR A 36 57.09 0.82 -5.69
N PRO A 37 56.62 0.84 -6.95
CA PRO A 37 57.31 1.54 -8.02
C PRO A 37 57.02 3.04 -7.91
N ALA A 38 58.07 3.85 -8.05
CA ALA A 38 57.93 5.28 -8.28
C ALA A 38 57.05 5.53 -9.53
N PRO A 39 56.29 6.64 -9.57
CA PRO A 39 55.35 6.90 -10.66
C PRO A 39 56.12 7.13 -11.97
N SER A 40 56.15 6.11 -12.84
CA SER A 40 56.89 6.15 -14.10
C SER A 40 55.92 6.27 -15.29
N PRO A 41 56.23 7.13 -16.28
CA PRO A 41 55.36 7.37 -17.44
C PRO A 41 55.15 6.11 -18.29
N THR A 42 56.08 5.16 -18.25
CA THR A 42 56.00 3.88 -18.95
C THR A 42 54.85 2.99 -18.45
N ALA A 43 54.58 3.00 -17.14
CA ALA A 43 53.48 2.21 -16.54
C ALA A 43 52.10 2.77 -16.94
N ALA A 44 51.97 4.09 -17.09
CA ALA A 44 50.76 4.70 -17.61
C ALA A 44 50.53 4.33 -19.09
N GLY A 45 51.59 4.29 -19.91
CA GLY A 45 51.51 3.86 -21.31
C GLY A 45 51.04 2.42 -21.49
N SER A 46 51.57 1.47 -20.71
CA SER A 46 51.15 0.06 -20.81
C SER A 46 49.70 -0.15 -20.38
N VAL A 47 49.22 0.61 -19.39
CA VAL A 47 47.82 0.57 -18.94
C VAL A 47 46.87 1.13 -20.00
N VAL A 48 47.30 2.15 -20.77
CA VAL A 48 46.52 2.66 -21.90
C VAL A 48 46.37 1.59 -22.98
N ASP A 49 47.43 0.86 -23.31
CA ASP A 49 47.38 -0.22 -24.30
C ASP A 49 46.51 -1.39 -23.82
N GLN A 50 46.52 -1.68 -22.51
CA GLN A 50 45.64 -2.69 -21.91
C GLN A 50 44.17 -2.27 -21.94
N LEU A 51 43.84 -1.01 -21.61
CA LEU A 51 42.47 -0.49 -21.72
C LEU A 51 41.96 -0.49 -23.17
N LEU A 52 42.84 -0.27 -24.14
CA LEU A 52 42.52 -0.42 -25.56
C LEU A 52 42.24 -1.88 -25.95
N ALA A 53 42.99 -2.84 -25.41
CA ALA A 53 42.78 -4.26 -25.67
C ALA A 53 41.45 -4.76 -25.07
N ASP A 54 41.06 -4.23 -23.92
CA ASP A 54 39.85 -4.61 -23.18
C ASP A 54 38.59 -3.85 -23.66
N ASN A 55 38.70 -2.96 -24.66
CA ASN A 55 37.64 -2.07 -25.16
C ASN A 55 37.01 -1.13 -24.10
N GLU A 56 37.69 -0.90 -22.98
CA GLU A 56 37.23 0.02 -21.93
C GLU A 56 37.49 1.49 -22.36
N PRO A 57 36.62 2.48 -22.03
CA PRO A 57 36.83 3.87 -22.39
C PRO A 57 38.14 4.44 -21.83
N VAL A 58 39.05 4.82 -22.73
CA VAL A 58 40.33 5.44 -22.36
C VAL A 58 40.10 6.89 -21.91
N THR A 59 40.05 7.09 -20.59
CA THR A 59 39.91 8.41 -19.94
C THR A 59 41.10 8.73 -19.06
N PHE A 60 41.49 10.01 -18.96
CA PHE A 60 42.62 10.45 -18.13
C PHE A 60 42.47 10.03 -16.65
N THR A 61 41.25 10.08 -16.12
CA THR A 61 40.94 9.64 -14.74
C THR A 61 40.97 8.12 -14.61
N GLY A 62 40.51 7.38 -15.63
CA GLY A 62 40.58 5.93 -15.69
C GLY A 62 42.03 5.43 -15.73
N VAL A 63 42.88 6.05 -16.56
CA VAL A 63 44.31 5.71 -16.67
C VAL A 63 45.05 6.03 -15.37
N ALA A 64 44.80 7.19 -14.74
CA ALA A 64 45.39 7.54 -13.45
C ALA A 64 45.07 6.49 -12.37
N ARG A 65 43.81 6.07 -12.31
CA ARG A 65 43.32 5.08 -11.34
C ARG A 65 43.89 3.69 -11.61
N ALA A 66 43.87 3.24 -12.86
CA ALA A 66 44.31 1.90 -13.25
C ALA A 66 45.84 1.73 -13.16
N ALA A 67 46.61 2.77 -13.50
CA ALA A 67 48.06 2.78 -13.35
C ALA A 67 48.53 3.13 -11.93
N ASN A 68 47.61 3.50 -11.03
CA ASN A 68 47.91 4.01 -9.69
C ASN A 68 48.91 5.19 -9.70
N VAL A 69 48.70 6.12 -10.61
CA VAL A 69 49.56 7.29 -10.84
C VAL A 69 48.82 8.58 -10.47
N SER A 70 49.55 9.58 -9.97
CA SER A 70 48.96 10.89 -9.65
C SER A 70 48.38 11.57 -10.90
N HIS A 71 47.25 12.26 -10.73
CA HIS A 71 46.54 12.91 -11.84
C HIS A 71 47.42 13.90 -12.62
N TRP A 72 48.37 14.56 -11.95
CA TRP A 72 49.34 15.47 -12.56
C TRP A 72 50.28 14.79 -13.56
N LEU A 73 50.71 13.54 -13.31
CA LEU A 73 51.63 12.84 -14.23
C LEU A 73 50.92 12.38 -15.51
N VAL A 74 49.60 12.14 -15.43
CA VAL A 74 48.80 11.78 -16.60
C VAL A 74 48.68 12.96 -17.58
N TYR A 75 48.84 14.19 -17.10
CA TYR A 75 48.93 15.39 -17.92
C TYR A 75 50.35 15.80 -18.30
N ALA A 76 51.37 15.07 -17.86
CA ALA A 76 52.74 15.36 -18.25
C ALA A 76 52.95 15.06 -19.75
N ASP A 77 53.81 15.87 -20.37
CA ASP A 77 54.22 15.69 -21.76
C ASP A 77 54.82 14.29 -21.96
N GLY A 78 54.35 13.59 -22.97
CA GLY A 78 54.61 12.18 -23.25
C GLY A 78 53.40 11.29 -22.98
N VAL A 79 52.88 11.25 -21.74
CA VAL A 79 51.77 10.35 -21.36
C VAL A 79 50.44 10.87 -21.91
N ARG A 80 50.24 12.19 -21.89
CA ARG A 80 49.06 12.86 -22.43
C ARG A 80 48.81 12.53 -23.90
N GLU A 81 49.86 12.58 -24.72
CA GLU A 81 49.80 12.32 -26.17
C GLU A 81 49.42 10.86 -26.45
N HIS A 82 49.88 9.93 -25.63
CA HIS A 82 49.56 8.51 -25.77
C HIS A 82 48.09 8.24 -25.42
N ILE A 83 47.57 8.85 -24.36
CA ILE A 83 46.15 8.76 -23.98
C ILE A 83 45.26 9.38 -25.07
N GLU A 84 45.63 10.54 -25.61
CA GLU A 84 44.89 11.19 -26.69
C GLU A 84 44.97 10.43 -28.02
N ALA A 85 46.11 9.81 -28.32
CA ALA A 85 46.25 8.93 -29.47
C ALA A 85 45.39 7.67 -29.34
N ALA A 86 45.38 7.05 -28.16
CA ALA A 86 44.55 5.89 -27.84
C ALA A 86 43.06 6.21 -27.96
N ARG A 87 42.60 7.31 -27.35
CA ARG A 87 41.22 7.77 -27.44
C ARG A 87 40.78 8.00 -28.90
N ARG A 88 41.63 8.65 -29.71
CA ARG A 88 41.37 8.83 -31.15
C ARG A 88 41.33 7.52 -31.93
N ARG A 89 42.07 6.49 -31.53
CA ARG A 89 42.01 5.15 -32.14
C ARG A 89 40.70 4.45 -31.77
N GLN A 90 40.24 4.54 -30.53
CA GLN A 90 38.97 3.98 -30.06
C GLN A 90 37.77 4.62 -30.78
N GLU A 91 37.77 5.94 -30.94
CA GLU A 91 36.71 6.67 -31.67
C GLU A 91 36.65 6.27 -33.17
N ARG A 92 37.81 6.02 -33.79
CA ARG A 92 37.87 5.49 -35.18
C ARG A 92 37.43 4.03 -35.28
N GLY A 93 37.72 3.21 -34.27
CA GLY A 93 37.22 1.83 -34.17
C GLY A 93 35.69 1.80 -34.10
N ALA A 94 35.11 2.53 -33.15
CA ALA A 94 33.66 2.61 -32.95
C ALA A 94 32.90 3.12 -34.20
N THR A 95 33.48 4.07 -34.94
CA THR A 95 32.86 4.57 -36.19
C THR A 95 32.97 3.58 -37.35
N ASN A 96 34.01 2.73 -37.39
CA ASN A 96 34.11 1.66 -38.37
C ASN A 96 33.19 0.49 -38.04
N ASP A 97 33.07 0.11 -36.77
CA ASP A 97 32.15 -0.93 -36.32
C ASP A 97 30.68 -0.55 -36.59
N ALA A 98 30.34 0.73 -36.39
CA ALA A 98 29.04 1.28 -36.77
C ALA A 98 28.79 1.22 -38.30
N ARG A 99 29.83 1.37 -39.14
CA ARG A 99 29.71 1.26 -40.60
C ARG A 99 29.57 -0.19 -41.06
N THR A 100 30.27 -1.13 -40.43
CA THR A 100 30.14 -2.57 -40.74
C THR A 100 28.83 -3.15 -40.22
N GLY A 101 28.33 -2.69 -39.07
CA GLY A 101 27.01 -3.04 -38.53
C GLY A 101 25.84 -2.41 -39.30
N ALA A 102 26.08 -1.37 -40.12
CA ALA A 102 25.05 -0.73 -40.94
C ALA A 102 24.68 -1.51 -42.22
N ARG A 103 25.39 -2.60 -42.54
CA ARG A 103 25.01 -3.47 -43.66
C ARG A 103 23.95 -4.45 -43.19
N GLU A 104 22.69 -4.00 -43.21
CA GLU A 104 21.58 -4.83 -42.73
C GLU A 104 21.50 -6.16 -43.50
N PRO A 105 21.42 -7.31 -42.80
CA PRO A 105 21.41 -8.62 -43.43
C PRO A 105 20.16 -8.80 -44.31
N ALA A 106 20.31 -9.50 -45.43
CA ALA A 106 19.19 -9.79 -46.33
C ALA A 106 18.10 -10.57 -45.57
N GLY A 107 16.89 -10.01 -45.49
CA GLY A 107 15.74 -10.58 -44.76
C GLY A 107 15.31 -9.81 -43.51
N TRP A 108 16.16 -8.95 -42.94
CA TRP A 108 15.87 -8.19 -41.71
C TRP A 108 14.63 -7.30 -41.79
N LYS A 109 14.35 -6.71 -42.97
CA LYS A 109 13.14 -5.90 -43.17
C LYS A 109 11.85 -6.72 -43.02
N VAL A 110 11.85 -7.96 -43.50
CA VAL A 110 10.69 -8.86 -43.43
C VAL A 110 10.49 -9.33 -41.99
N GLU A 111 11.58 -9.72 -41.32
CA GLU A 111 11.54 -10.11 -39.91
C GLU A 111 11.08 -8.96 -39.01
N LYS A 112 11.58 -7.74 -39.25
CA LYS A 112 11.13 -6.54 -38.54
C LYS A 112 9.65 -6.26 -38.76
N GLN A 113 9.15 -6.42 -39.99
CA GLN A 113 7.73 -6.26 -40.29
C GLN A 113 6.88 -7.31 -39.55
N LEU A 114 7.30 -8.58 -39.56
CA LEU A 114 6.62 -9.65 -38.83
C LEU A 114 6.58 -9.36 -37.32
N LEU A 115 7.71 -8.98 -36.72
CA LEU A 115 7.78 -8.63 -35.31
C LEU A 115 6.92 -7.41 -34.95
N GLN A 116 6.83 -6.42 -35.85
CA GLN A 116 5.94 -5.27 -35.65
C GLN A 116 4.46 -5.66 -35.68
N GLU A 117 4.09 -6.58 -36.57
CA GLU A 117 2.72 -7.12 -36.64
C GLU A 117 2.37 -7.94 -35.41
N ASP A 118 3.27 -8.81 -34.97
CA ASP A 118 3.08 -9.62 -33.77
C ASP A 118 3.00 -8.75 -32.51
N ASN A 119 3.87 -7.73 -32.40
CA ASN A 119 3.80 -6.78 -31.29
C ASN A 119 2.44 -6.06 -31.28
N ARG A 120 1.95 -5.63 -32.45
CA ARG A 120 0.64 -4.99 -32.57
C ARG A 120 -0.51 -5.93 -32.18
N ARG A 121 -0.45 -7.21 -32.56
CA ARG A 121 -1.44 -8.22 -32.15
C ARG A 121 -1.44 -8.43 -30.64
N LEU A 122 -0.25 -8.58 -30.05
CA LEU A 122 -0.09 -8.73 -28.60
C LEU A 122 -0.63 -7.50 -27.85
N TRP A 123 -0.40 -6.28 -28.34
CA TRP A 123 -1.01 -5.08 -27.75
C TRP A 123 -2.53 -5.11 -27.78
N GLN A 124 -3.13 -5.55 -28.89
CA GLN A 124 -4.59 -5.67 -29.01
C GLN A 124 -5.14 -6.74 -28.06
N GLU A 125 -4.45 -7.86 -27.91
CA GLU A 125 -4.82 -8.92 -26.98
C GLU A 125 -4.72 -8.46 -25.53
N VAL A 126 -3.63 -7.77 -25.17
CA VAL A 126 -3.47 -7.17 -23.85
C VAL A 126 -4.59 -6.17 -23.55
N GLU A 127 -4.95 -5.30 -24.49
CA GLU A 127 -6.04 -4.34 -24.26
C GLU A 127 -7.39 -5.03 -24.12
N ARG A 128 -7.67 -6.03 -24.96
CA ARG A 128 -8.89 -6.85 -24.84
C ARG A 128 -8.99 -7.56 -23.49
N LEU A 129 -7.89 -8.15 -23.02
CA LEU A 129 -7.83 -8.83 -21.73
C LEU A 129 -7.97 -7.84 -20.57
N LYS A 130 -7.29 -6.70 -20.64
CA LYS A 130 -7.43 -5.63 -19.64
C LYS A 130 -8.87 -5.14 -19.55
N ASP A 131 -9.53 -4.92 -20.68
CA ASP A 131 -10.91 -4.47 -20.67
C ASP A 131 -11.87 -5.56 -20.19
N ALA A 132 -11.62 -6.83 -20.53
CA ALA A 132 -12.38 -7.96 -20.00
C ALA A 132 -12.25 -8.05 -18.47
N VAL A 133 -11.02 -7.93 -17.95
CA VAL A 133 -10.76 -7.92 -16.50
C VAL A 133 -11.43 -6.72 -15.84
N ARG A 134 -11.26 -5.50 -16.37
CA ARG A 134 -11.92 -4.29 -15.86
C ARG A 134 -13.44 -4.44 -15.79
N ARG A 135 -14.06 -4.96 -16.86
CA ARG A 135 -15.51 -5.21 -16.88
C ARG A 135 -15.92 -6.26 -15.85
N SER A 136 -15.18 -7.37 -15.74
CA SER A 136 -15.49 -8.43 -14.76
C SER A 136 -15.34 -7.96 -13.32
N LEU A 137 -14.32 -7.15 -13.02
CA LEU A 137 -14.12 -6.56 -11.70
C LEU A 137 -15.19 -5.52 -11.39
N GLY A 138 -15.59 -4.70 -12.36
CA GLY A 138 -16.72 -3.79 -12.22
C GLY A 138 -18.01 -4.54 -11.86
N GLN A 139 -18.34 -5.60 -12.60
CA GLN A 139 -19.52 -6.44 -12.32
C GLN A 139 -19.44 -7.12 -10.95
N GLN A 140 -18.27 -7.62 -10.55
CA GLN A 140 -18.09 -8.23 -9.23
C GLN A 140 -18.25 -7.20 -8.10
N LEU A 141 -17.70 -6.00 -8.25
CA LEU A 141 -17.86 -4.92 -7.27
C LEU A 141 -19.31 -4.45 -7.18
N ASP A 142 -19.99 -4.28 -8.32
CA ASP A 142 -21.40 -3.90 -8.35
C ASP A 142 -22.28 -4.97 -7.70
N GLN A 143 -21.96 -6.25 -7.91
CA GLN A 143 -22.71 -7.36 -7.33
C GLN A 143 -22.48 -7.51 -5.82
N ILE A 144 -21.23 -7.37 -5.36
CA ILE A 144 -20.91 -7.37 -3.93
C ILE A 144 -21.54 -6.14 -3.26
N GLY A 145 -21.40 -4.97 -3.86
CA GLY A 145 -21.97 -3.72 -3.35
C GLY A 145 -23.49 -3.74 -3.28
N ALA A 146 -24.17 -4.28 -4.30
CA ALA A 146 -25.63 -4.41 -4.29
C ALA A 146 -26.12 -5.42 -3.24
N ALA A 147 -25.42 -6.54 -3.06
CA ALA A 147 -25.76 -7.53 -2.04
C ALA A 147 -25.56 -6.97 -0.63
N ASP A 148 -24.42 -6.32 -0.37
CA ASP A 148 -24.08 -5.72 0.94
C ASP A 148 -25.03 -4.56 1.29
N LEU A 149 -25.36 -3.73 0.29
CA LEU A 149 -26.35 -2.66 0.48
C LEU A 149 -27.75 -3.24 0.78
N GLY A 150 -28.13 -4.33 0.12
CA GLY A 150 -29.37 -5.05 0.40
C GLY A 150 -29.43 -5.54 1.85
N THR A 151 -28.40 -6.25 2.30
CA THR A 151 -28.31 -6.71 3.70
C THR A 151 -28.37 -5.56 4.69
N ARG A 152 -27.70 -4.44 4.39
CA ARG A 152 -27.72 -3.27 5.28
C ARG A 152 -29.08 -2.58 5.34
N VAL A 153 -29.80 -2.52 4.22
CA VAL A 153 -31.17 -1.99 4.18
C VAL A 153 -32.10 -2.88 4.99
N ASP A 154 -31.98 -4.20 4.86
CA ASP A 154 -32.80 -5.15 5.62
C ASP A 154 -32.53 -5.04 7.14
N GLU A 155 -31.26 -4.96 7.55
CA GLU A 155 -30.86 -4.70 8.93
C GLU A 155 -31.46 -3.40 9.48
N LEU A 156 -31.26 -2.28 8.77
CA LEU A 156 -31.77 -0.98 9.19
C LEU A 156 -33.30 -0.96 9.22
N THR A 157 -33.95 -1.67 8.32
CA THR A 157 -35.42 -1.79 8.30
C THR A 157 -35.91 -2.59 9.52
N ALA A 158 -35.26 -3.70 9.85
CA ALA A 158 -35.58 -4.49 11.03
C ALA A 158 -35.33 -3.71 12.34
N GLU A 159 -34.23 -2.97 12.43
CA GLU A 159 -33.94 -2.09 13.56
C GLU A 159 -34.97 -0.96 13.67
N ASN A 160 -35.38 -0.35 12.55
CA ASN A 160 -36.41 0.69 12.57
C ASN A 160 -37.74 0.15 13.07
N GLN A 161 -38.17 -1.02 12.58
CA GLN A 161 -39.39 -1.67 13.03
C GLN A 161 -39.34 -1.97 14.53
N ARG A 162 -38.23 -2.53 15.01
CA ARG A 162 -38.02 -2.79 16.44
C ARG A 162 -38.11 -1.50 17.27
N LEU A 163 -37.43 -0.43 16.85
CA LEU A 163 -37.47 0.85 17.56
C LEU A 163 -38.88 1.47 17.54
N GLN A 164 -39.62 1.32 16.44
CA GLN A 164 -41.01 1.76 16.36
C GLN A 164 -41.90 0.99 17.34
N GLU A 165 -41.76 -0.33 17.44
CA GLU A 165 -42.48 -1.14 18.43
C GLU A 165 -42.13 -0.76 19.87
N GLU A 166 -40.85 -0.55 20.17
CA GLU A 166 -40.39 -0.09 21.48
C GLU A 166 -40.98 1.29 21.82
N ARG A 167 -41.01 2.19 20.85
CA ARG A 167 -41.63 3.52 20.97
C ARG A 167 -43.14 3.41 21.20
N ASP A 168 -43.85 2.57 20.46
CA ASP A 168 -45.29 2.36 20.63
C ASP A 168 -45.63 1.78 22.01
N LYS A 169 -44.84 0.80 22.48
CA LYS A 169 -44.97 0.24 23.84
C LYS A 169 -44.75 1.31 24.91
N ALA A 170 -43.72 2.14 24.76
CA ALA A 170 -43.44 3.22 25.69
C ALA A 170 -44.58 4.26 25.71
N LEU A 171 -45.11 4.63 24.55
CA LEU A 171 -46.25 5.56 24.47
C LEU A 171 -47.51 4.98 25.11
N ALA A 172 -47.81 3.70 24.87
CA ALA A 172 -48.94 3.03 25.51
C ALA A 172 -48.78 3.02 27.04
N HIS A 173 -47.56 2.75 27.53
CA HIS A 173 -47.29 2.78 28.97
C HIS A 173 -47.46 4.18 29.57
N VAL A 174 -46.98 5.22 28.89
CA VAL A 174 -47.19 6.61 29.30
C VAL A 174 -48.69 6.94 29.34
N GLN A 175 -49.47 6.54 28.32
CA GLN A 175 -50.91 6.76 28.30
C GLN A 175 -51.61 6.10 29.51
N THR A 176 -51.30 4.83 29.78
CA THR A 176 -51.84 4.13 30.96
C THR A 176 -51.48 4.83 32.28
N LEU A 177 -50.22 5.26 32.44
CA LEU A 177 -49.81 5.99 33.65
C LEU A 177 -50.51 7.34 33.77
N THR A 178 -50.73 8.04 32.66
CA THR A 178 -51.47 9.31 32.68
C THR A 178 -52.94 9.12 33.04
N GLU A 179 -53.59 8.06 32.56
CA GLU A 179 -54.96 7.70 32.93
C GLU A 179 -55.06 7.38 34.42
N GLN A 180 -54.18 6.52 34.94
CA GLN A 180 -54.12 6.20 36.37
C GLN A 180 -53.88 7.43 37.25
N LEU A 181 -53.00 8.34 36.82
CA LEU A 181 -52.73 9.57 37.54
C LEU A 181 -53.97 10.47 37.57
N SER A 182 -54.74 10.55 36.48
CA SER A 182 -56.00 11.30 36.46
C SER A 182 -57.05 10.69 37.39
N GLU A 183 -57.20 9.36 37.39
CA GLU A 183 -58.13 8.64 38.26
C GLU A 183 -57.81 8.87 39.75
N VAL A 184 -56.54 8.73 40.15
CA VAL A 184 -56.12 8.99 41.54
C VAL A 184 -56.30 10.46 41.94
N GLN A 185 -56.12 11.39 41.00
CA GLN A 185 -56.37 12.81 41.25
C GLN A 185 -57.86 13.10 41.48
N ASP A 186 -58.74 12.47 40.70
CA ASP A 186 -60.20 12.60 40.85
C ASP A 186 -60.70 11.96 42.15
N ASP A 187 -60.15 10.79 42.53
CA ASP A 187 -60.43 10.12 43.80
C ASP A 187 -60.01 10.99 44.99
N LEU A 188 -58.81 11.57 44.93
CA LEU A 188 -58.31 12.48 45.97
C LEU A 188 -59.15 13.76 46.04
N GLY A 189 -59.63 14.28 44.91
CA GLY A 189 -60.59 15.38 44.83
C GLY A 189 -61.90 15.02 45.54
N SER A 190 -62.46 13.85 45.24
CA SER A 190 -63.70 13.33 45.81
C SER A 190 -63.59 13.08 47.31
N ALA A 191 -62.49 12.48 47.78
CA ALA A 191 -62.22 12.26 49.20
C ALA A 191 -62.11 13.59 49.97
N ARG A 192 -61.43 14.59 49.40
CA ARG A 192 -61.35 15.95 50.00
C ARG A 192 -62.71 16.62 50.07
N LEU A 193 -63.54 16.49 49.03
CA LEU A 193 -64.90 17.04 49.03
C LEU A 193 -65.77 16.36 50.09
N SER A 194 -65.74 15.03 50.17
CA SER A 194 -66.46 14.24 51.18
C SER A 194 -66.03 14.64 52.61
N LEU A 195 -64.72 14.76 52.87
CA LEU A 195 -64.20 15.20 54.17
C LEU A 195 -64.69 16.60 54.55
N ARG A 196 -64.66 17.56 53.62
CA ARG A 196 -65.19 18.91 53.86
C ARG A 196 -66.69 18.89 54.16
N GLN A 197 -67.45 18.04 53.49
CA GLN A 197 -68.89 17.89 53.75
C GLN A 197 -69.13 17.30 55.15
N MET A 198 -68.41 16.23 55.52
CA MET A 198 -68.50 15.61 56.85
C MET A 198 -68.17 16.61 57.97
N ILE A 199 -67.08 17.35 57.84
CA ILE A 199 -66.71 18.41 58.80
C ILE A 199 -67.79 19.49 58.88
N ARG A 200 -68.37 19.89 57.75
CA ARG A 200 -69.44 20.88 57.73
C ARG A 200 -70.71 20.35 58.40
N THR A 201 -71.11 19.11 58.15
CA THR A 201 -72.28 18.49 58.78
C THR A 201 -72.09 18.32 60.29
N GLU A 202 -70.89 17.95 60.74
CA GLU A 202 -70.59 17.82 62.16
C GLU A 202 -70.56 19.17 62.88
N ASN A 203 -70.00 20.21 62.27
CA ASN A 203 -70.09 21.59 62.78
C ASN A 203 -71.51 22.16 62.76
N GLN A 204 -72.40 21.64 61.92
CA GLN A 204 -73.81 22.05 61.84
C GLN A 204 -74.72 21.26 62.77
N ALA A 205 -74.26 20.16 63.39
CA ALA A 205 -75.00 19.46 64.43
C ALA A 205 -75.07 20.35 65.68
N PRO A 206 -76.26 20.85 66.07
CA PRO A 206 -76.38 21.79 67.18
C PRO A 206 -76.05 21.08 68.50
N SER A 207 -75.21 21.72 69.33
CA SER A 207 -74.98 21.31 70.72
C SER A 207 -76.31 21.18 71.47
N PRO A 208 -76.74 19.96 71.86
CA PRO A 208 -77.98 19.77 72.62
C PRO A 208 -77.70 20.06 74.10
N GLY A 209 -77.43 21.32 74.46
CA GLY A 209 -76.97 21.65 75.82
C GLY A 209 -77.30 23.03 76.38
N GLY A 210 -77.86 23.96 75.60
CA GLY A 210 -78.18 25.30 76.08
C GLY A 210 -79.64 25.47 76.49
N ARG A 211 -80.14 24.71 77.49
CA ARG A 211 -81.45 24.99 78.09
C ARG A 211 -81.37 26.31 78.88
N GLN A 212 -81.90 27.36 78.29
CA GLN A 212 -82.46 28.48 79.05
C GLN A 212 -83.79 28.04 79.66
N SER A 213 -84.01 28.37 80.92
CA SER A 213 -85.28 28.29 81.62
C SER A 213 -85.30 29.39 82.70
N PRO A 214 -86.50 29.83 83.10
CA PRO A 214 -86.99 31.22 82.98
C PRO A 214 -86.47 32.22 84.02
#